data_AF-A0A8H6LCT5-F1
#
_entry.id   AF-A0A8H6LCT5-F1
#
_cell.length_a   1.000
_cell.length_b   1.000
_cell.length_c   1.000
_cell.angle_alpha   90.00
_cell.angle_beta   90.00
_cell.angle_gamma   90.00
#
_symmetry.space_group_name_H-M   'P 1'
#
loop_
_entity.id
_entity.type
_entity.pdbx_description
1 polymer ?
#
loop_
_entity_poly.entity_id
_entity_poly.type
_entity_poly.pdbx_seq_one_letter_code
_entity_poly.pdbx_strand_id
1 'polypeptide(L)'
;MASETSSVPRTPSSAPDFIDIERFFTREKAKPRTLYVCLYCTAKPWKDGYKGNARRHIRNNHPYLIGPSSRQNQSQQSLDVYITSSTTPSEAALRNAFNRQAYIKALISLLTRRRVAFSMFEWDELKDLALACNPAIEDSPITSRRTVMRYIAAGYEFYAAQLAESLQSAISMIHLSSDLWTSPHRHGMLAVCGQWVDKGYKLRKALLGLLECRKVHSGESQAGLIADVLGRFEIRRVDYQTGDNASSNNACLEALPKKLLHRRGIIFDPVRRRVRCVGHIINLSLQAFLLARSKEALRAALNAAGNDAGAQSIETFSTALNENTPSGPDTTVDHTSEEKQGRQQRPPTRKMTTQLLEFSGWEGINALQKLHHLAVRIGSSPIHSDNWREAVGRSLGIDNATRWSSWYKVISVALDKKAQIVQFMVDYDKDIGCAHLLSGADWDILSKTHTFLQPLTRQL
;
A
#
# COMPACT_ATOMS: atom_id res chain seq x y z
N MET A 1 -36.92 64.19 14.01
CA MET A 1 -37.30 63.52 15.28
C MET A 1 -36.82 62.08 15.15
N ALA A 2 -35.67 61.71 15.73
CA ALA A 2 -35.50 61.34 17.15
C ALA A 2 -36.48 60.21 17.54
N SER A 3 -36.10 59.06 18.09
CA SER A 3 -34.88 58.65 18.77
C SER A 3 -34.91 57.11 18.98
N GLU A 4 -33.82 56.42 18.70
CA GLU A 4 -33.55 55.09 19.27
C GLU A 4 -33.17 55.25 20.75
N THR A 5 -33.76 54.40 21.61
CA THR A 5 -33.39 54.30 23.03
C THR A 5 -32.60 53.03 23.27
N SER A 6 -31.50 53.21 24.00
CA SER A 6 -30.48 52.22 24.36
C SER A 6 -31.02 51.10 25.27
N SER A 7 -30.57 49.87 25.07
CA SER A 7 -30.40 48.93 26.19
C SER A 7 -29.18 48.02 26.01
N VAL A 8 -28.43 47.90 27.09
CA VAL A 8 -27.06 47.39 27.24
C VAL A 8 -27.01 45.84 27.20
N PRO A 9 -25.97 45.20 26.61
CA PRO A 9 -25.76 43.76 26.73
C PRO A 9 -25.19 43.38 28.11
N ARG A 10 -25.75 42.33 28.72
CA ARG A 10 -25.20 41.65 29.91
C ARG A 10 -23.86 40.99 29.58
N THR A 11 -22.83 41.25 30.38
CA THR A 11 -21.55 40.52 30.37
C THR A 11 -21.71 39.11 30.95
N PRO A 12 -21.06 38.08 30.39
CA PRO A 12 -20.92 36.78 31.05
C PRO A 12 -19.89 36.82 32.18
N SER A 13 -20.23 36.11 33.25
CA SER A 13 -19.45 35.85 34.46
C SER A 13 -18.04 35.30 34.19
N SER A 14 -17.02 35.90 34.77
CA SER A 14 -15.70 35.28 34.98
C SER A 14 -15.82 34.00 35.83
N ALA A 15 -15.08 32.95 35.49
CA ALA A 15 -15.02 31.70 36.27
C ALA A 15 -14.40 31.92 37.68
N PRO A 16 -14.82 31.19 38.72
CA PRO A 16 -14.51 31.52 40.12
C PRO A 16 -13.29 30.76 40.68
N ASP A 17 -12.45 31.49 41.43
CA ASP A 17 -11.63 30.92 42.51
C ASP A 17 -12.50 30.04 43.40
N PHE A 18 -12.22 28.73 43.43
CA PHE A 18 -13.11 27.74 44.02
C PHE A 18 -12.99 27.74 45.55
N ILE A 19 -13.82 28.53 46.24
CA ILE A 19 -13.98 28.45 47.69
C ILE A 19 -14.77 27.18 48.01
N ASP A 20 -14.14 26.25 48.73
CA ASP A 20 -14.79 25.07 49.29
C ASP A 20 -15.70 25.49 50.47
N ILE A 21 -17.00 25.42 50.22
CA ILE A 21 -18.04 25.89 51.15
C ILE A 21 -18.15 24.96 52.36
N GLU A 22 -17.86 23.68 52.21
CA GLU A 22 -18.07 22.68 53.27
C GLU A 22 -17.10 22.88 54.45
N ARG A 23 -15.99 23.59 54.22
CA ARG A 23 -15.02 23.97 55.26
C ARG A 23 -15.51 25.07 56.20
N PHE A 24 -16.46 25.91 55.78
CA PHE A 24 -16.82 27.12 56.52
C PHE A 24 -18.29 27.20 56.96
N PHE A 25 -19.13 26.25 56.53
CA PHE A 25 -20.57 26.25 56.77
C PHE A 25 -21.09 24.87 57.20
N THR A 26 -22.03 24.85 58.15
CA THR A 26 -22.85 23.67 58.46
C THR A 26 -24.19 23.71 57.71
N ARG A 27 -24.78 22.54 57.48
CA ARG A 27 -26.04 22.39 56.75
C ARG A 27 -27.17 22.03 57.70
N GLU A 28 -28.16 22.90 57.83
CA GLU A 28 -29.38 22.63 58.58
C GLU A 28 -30.54 22.27 57.65
N LYS A 29 -31.21 21.13 57.92
CA LYS A 29 -32.38 20.70 57.14
C LYS A 29 -33.62 21.45 57.64
N ALA A 30 -34.03 22.48 56.92
CA ALA A 30 -35.33 23.14 57.08
C ALA A 30 -36.15 22.95 55.80
N LYS A 31 -37.46 22.64 55.88
CA LYS A 31 -38.32 22.58 54.67
C LYS A 31 -38.69 24.02 54.28
N PRO A 32 -38.60 24.42 52.99
CA PRO A 32 -38.48 23.58 51.78
C PRO A 32 -37.04 23.39 51.24
N ARG A 33 -35.98 23.91 51.89
CA ARG A 33 -34.58 23.77 51.42
C ARG A 33 -33.55 23.82 52.54
N THR A 34 -32.50 23.02 52.41
CA THR A 34 -31.34 23.02 53.33
C THR A 34 -30.66 24.39 53.35
N LEU A 35 -30.40 24.92 54.55
CA LEU A 35 -29.74 26.20 54.76
C LEU A 35 -28.26 25.99 55.11
N TYR A 36 -27.39 26.85 54.59
CA TYR A 36 -25.97 26.95 54.96
C TYR A 36 -25.84 27.96 56.09
N VAL A 37 -25.37 27.52 57.26
CA VAL A 37 -25.16 28.36 58.44
C VAL A 37 -23.66 28.61 58.61
N CYS A 38 -23.26 29.88 58.70
CA CYS A 38 -21.85 30.25 58.84
C CYS A 38 -21.34 29.87 60.24
N LEU A 39 -20.23 29.13 60.30
CA LEU A 39 -19.63 28.69 61.56
C LEU A 39 -18.94 29.82 62.36
N TYR A 40 -18.65 30.96 61.73
CA TYR A 40 -17.82 32.02 62.30
C TYR A 40 -18.61 33.30 62.67
N CYS A 41 -19.91 33.33 62.39
CA CYS A 41 -20.81 34.42 62.75
C CYS A 41 -21.52 34.13 64.08
N THR A 42 -20.83 34.32 65.20
CA THR A 42 -21.36 34.00 66.54
C THR A 42 -22.26 35.09 67.13
N ALA A 43 -21.98 36.37 66.87
CA ALA A 43 -22.75 37.49 67.41
C ALA A 43 -24.08 37.76 66.66
N LYS A 44 -24.12 37.47 65.35
CA LYS A 44 -25.32 37.55 64.50
C LYS A 44 -25.31 36.39 63.51
N PRO A 45 -26.05 35.30 63.76
CA PRO A 45 -26.00 34.11 62.93
C PRO A 45 -26.43 34.40 61.49
N TRP A 46 -25.56 34.07 60.54
CA TRP A 46 -25.85 34.19 59.11
C TRP A 46 -26.24 32.83 58.52
N LYS A 47 -27.36 32.80 57.78
CA LYS A 47 -27.84 31.60 57.07
C LYS A 47 -28.51 31.94 55.74
N ASP A 48 -28.26 31.13 54.71
CA ASP A 48 -28.88 31.28 53.37
C ASP A 48 -29.02 29.91 52.68
N GLY A 49 -29.97 29.78 51.75
CA GLY A 49 -30.22 28.54 51.00
C GLY A 49 -29.35 28.35 49.75
N TYR A 50 -28.59 29.35 49.31
CA TYR A 50 -27.82 29.32 48.07
C TYR A 50 -26.31 29.30 48.31
N LYS A 51 -25.63 28.30 47.71
CA LYS A 51 -24.16 28.16 47.73
C LYS A 51 -23.41 29.41 47.25
N GLY A 52 -23.95 30.14 46.28
CA GLY A 52 -23.34 31.38 45.77
C GLY A 52 -23.30 32.51 46.80
N ASN A 53 -24.37 32.65 47.60
CA ASN A 53 -24.45 33.64 48.67
C ASN A 53 -23.49 33.28 49.82
N ALA A 54 -23.35 31.99 50.12
CA ALA A 54 -22.38 31.51 51.12
C ALA A 54 -20.93 31.87 50.74
N ARG A 55 -20.52 31.67 49.47
CA ARG A 55 -19.18 32.06 49.00
C ARG A 55 -18.95 33.57 49.10
N ARG A 56 -19.95 34.37 48.73
CA ARG A 56 -19.89 35.84 48.83
C ARG A 56 -19.80 36.29 50.28
N HIS A 57 -20.55 35.66 51.18
CA HIS A 57 -20.55 35.97 52.60
C HIS A 57 -19.15 35.77 53.22
N ILE A 58 -18.50 34.62 52.99
CA ILE A 58 -17.15 34.34 53.52
C ILE A 58 -16.11 35.31 52.94
N ARG A 59 -16.19 35.61 51.64
CA ARG A 59 -15.27 36.56 51.00
C ARG A 59 -15.35 37.97 51.58
N ASN A 60 -16.54 38.41 51.98
CA ASN A 60 -16.76 39.78 52.46
C ASN A 60 -16.65 39.93 53.98
N ASN A 61 -17.12 38.95 54.75
CA ASN A 61 -17.24 39.06 56.21
C ASN A 61 -16.16 38.28 56.96
N HIS A 62 -15.52 37.31 56.31
CA HIS A 62 -14.40 36.54 56.88
C HIS A 62 -13.20 36.41 55.92
N PRO A 63 -12.72 37.52 55.32
CA PRO A 63 -11.63 37.48 54.33
C PRO A 63 -10.32 36.91 54.89
N TYR A 64 -10.10 37.05 56.21
CA TYR A 64 -8.94 36.50 56.91
C TYR A 64 -8.89 34.95 56.89
N LEU A 65 -10.03 34.26 56.67
CA LEU A 65 -10.08 32.80 56.59
C LEU A 65 -9.66 32.25 55.22
N ILE A 66 -9.55 33.10 54.19
CA ILE A 66 -9.29 32.71 52.78
C ILE A 66 -7.82 32.94 52.38
N GLY A 67 -6.99 33.52 53.27
CA GLY A 67 -5.59 33.84 52.99
C GLY A 67 -5.43 35.08 52.07
N PRO A 68 -4.25 35.72 52.05
CA PRO A 68 -4.06 36.96 51.31
C PRO A 68 -4.18 36.73 49.80
N SER A 69 -5.21 37.30 49.19
CA SER A 69 -5.33 37.42 47.74
C SER A 69 -4.19 38.28 47.20
N SER A 70 -3.41 37.75 46.26
CA SER A 70 -2.31 38.45 45.61
C SER A 70 -2.85 39.69 44.89
N ARG A 71 -2.70 40.88 45.51
CA ARG A 71 -2.91 42.17 44.85
C ARG A 71 -1.71 42.42 43.94
N GLN A 72 -1.81 42.03 42.68
CA GLN A 72 -0.86 42.49 41.66
C GLN A 72 -1.11 43.98 41.39
N ASN A 73 -0.04 44.75 41.54
CA ASN A 73 0.03 46.18 41.27
C ASN A 73 -0.42 46.51 39.84
N GLN A 74 -1.40 47.39 39.73
CA GLN A 74 -2.13 47.69 38.50
C GLN A 74 -1.44 48.71 37.56
N SER A 75 -0.16 49.04 37.76
CA SER A 75 0.50 50.11 37.00
C SER A 75 1.63 49.67 36.07
N GLN A 76 1.91 48.37 35.94
CA GLN A 76 2.86 47.87 34.93
C GLN A 76 2.38 46.65 34.12
N GLN A 77 1.23 46.05 34.44
CA GLN A 77 0.65 44.95 33.65
C GLN A 77 -0.18 45.42 32.45
N SER A 78 -0.42 46.72 32.30
CA SER A 78 -1.34 47.24 31.29
C SER A 78 -0.74 47.36 29.89
N LEU A 79 0.58 47.38 29.73
CA LEU A 79 1.20 47.45 28.40
C LEU A 79 1.37 46.06 27.79
N ASP A 80 1.90 45.07 28.51
CA ASP A 80 2.03 43.72 27.97
C ASP A 80 0.67 43.04 27.75
N VAL A 81 -0.32 43.21 28.62
CA VAL A 81 -1.66 42.64 28.40
C VAL A 81 -2.38 43.37 27.27
N TYR A 82 -2.24 44.69 27.12
CA TYR A 82 -2.84 45.45 26.01
C TYR A 82 -2.13 45.19 24.68
N ILE A 83 -0.81 45.06 24.68
CA ILE A 83 -0.02 44.64 23.52
C ILE A 83 -0.38 43.19 23.17
N THR A 84 -0.47 42.28 24.14
CA THR A 84 -0.85 40.88 23.90
C THR A 84 -2.30 40.78 23.41
N SER A 85 -3.25 41.51 23.97
CA SER A 85 -4.66 41.50 23.52
C SER A 85 -4.90 42.27 22.22
N SER A 86 -4.02 43.19 21.84
CA SER A 86 -4.01 43.83 20.50
C SER A 86 -3.20 43.05 19.46
N THR A 87 -2.33 42.11 19.86
CA THR A 87 -1.53 41.25 18.97
C THR A 87 -2.06 39.82 18.86
N THR A 88 -2.85 39.33 19.82
CA THR A 88 -3.52 38.03 19.71
C THR A 88 -4.66 38.16 18.70
N PRO A 89 -4.65 37.34 17.62
CA PRO A 89 -5.72 37.36 16.65
C PRO A 89 -7.05 37.01 17.34
N SER A 90 -8.12 37.77 17.04
CA SER A 90 -9.45 37.44 17.54
C SER A 90 -9.88 36.04 17.07
N GLU A 91 -10.81 35.40 17.79
CA GLU A 91 -11.34 34.09 17.38
C GLU A 91 -11.86 34.11 15.93
N ALA A 92 -12.52 35.20 15.53
CA ALA A 92 -12.98 35.41 14.16
C ALA A 92 -11.81 35.49 13.16
N ALA A 93 -10.71 36.18 13.52
CA ALA A 93 -9.52 36.24 12.68
C ALA A 93 -8.86 34.85 12.54
N LEU A 94 -8.77 34.08 13.62
CA LEU A 94 -8.26 32.70 13.61
C LEU A 94 -9.14 31.77 12.75
N ARG A 95 -10.47 31.88 12.86
CA ARG A 95 -11.42 31.15 12.00
C ARG A 95 -11.25 31.52 10.54
N ASN A 96 -11.11 32.80 10.23
CA ASN A 96 -10.93 33.28 8.85
C ASN A 96 -9.56 32.87 8.26
N ALA A 97 -8.52 32.74 9.08
CA ALA A 97 -7.22 32.25 8.65
C ALA A 97 -7.23 30.75 8.32
N PHE A 98 -8.21 29.98 8.81
CA PHE A 98 -8.28 28.55 8.56
C PHE A 98 -8.71 28.23 7.12
N ASN A 99 -7.75 27.75 6.32
CA ASN A 99 -8.04 27.22 5.00
C ASN A 99 -8.51 25.75 5.08
N ARG A 100 -9.83 25.58 5.22
CA ARG A 100 -10.46 24.26 5.31
C ARG A 100 -10.16 23.35 4.11
N GLN A 101 -10.06 23.91 2.90
CA GLN A 101 -9.78 23.13 1.70
C GLN A 101 -8.33 22.61 1.69
N ALA A 102 -7.37 23.45 2.09
CA ALA A 102 -5.97 23.05 2.23
C ALA A 102 -5.83 21.97 3.32
N TYR A 103 -6.55 22.11 4.44
CA TYR A 103 -6.61 21.11 5.51
C TYR A 103 -7.08 19.75 4.99
N ILE A 104 -8.22 19.70 4.30
CA ILE A 104 -8.76 18.46 3.71
C ILE A 104 -7.77 17.84 2.72
N LYS A 105 -7.16 18.66 1.86
CA LYS A 105 -6.17 18.18 0.86
C LYS A 105 -4.93 17.58 1.53
N ALA A 106 -4.43 18.19 2.60
CA ALA A 106 -3.29 17.69 3.36
C ALA A 106 -3.61 16.33 4.01
N LEU A 107 -4.79 16.21 4.61
CA LEU A 107 -5.27 14.97 5.23
C LEU A 107 -5.44 13.82 4.22
N ILE A 108 -6.06 14.08 3.07
CA ILE A 108 -6.17 13.09 1.98
C ILE A 108 -4.78 12.68 1.48
N SER A 109 -3.87 13.65 1.32
CA SER A 109 -2.50 13.36 0.90
C SER A 109 -1.75 12.51 1.92
N LEU A 110 -1.96 12.74 3.21
CA LEU A 110 -1.38 11.93 4.28
C LEU A 110 -1.86 10.48 4.20
N LEU A 111 -3.18 10.26 4.13
CA LEU A 111 -3.77 8.94 3.98
C LEU A 111 -3.25 8.20 2.73
N THR A 112 -3.32 8.85 1.58
CA THR A 112 -3.03 8.20 0.29
C THR A 112 -1.53 7.98 0.07
N ARG A 113 -0.67 8.89 0.52
CA ARG A 113 0.78 8.80 0.31
C ARG A 113 1.53 8.06 1.41
N ARG A 114 1.06 8.15 2.66
CA ARG A 114 1.68 7.47 3.81
C ARG A 114 0.96 6.20 4.22
N ARG A 115 -0.15 5.84 3.56
CA ARG A 115 -0.92 4.61 3.80
C ARG A 115 -1.39 4.48 5.24
N VAL A 116 -1.82 5.59 5.82
CA VAL A 116 -2.32 5.63 7.20
C VAL A 116 -3.73 5.05 7.26
N ALA A 117 -4.07 4.39 8.36
CA ALA A 117 -5.40 3.84 8.57
C ALA A 117 -6.49 4.93 8.61
N PHE A 118 -7.64 4.66 8.02
CA PHE A 118 -8.77 5.62 8.05
C PHE A 118 -9.31 5.89 9.46
N SER A 119 -9.06 4.98 10.41
CA SER A 119 -9.39 5.15 11.83
C SER A 119 -8.65 6.32 12.49
N MET A 120 -7.56 6.82 11.88
CA MET A 120 -6.82 7.98 12.40
C MET A 120 -7.70 9.21 12.63
N PHE A 121 -8.79 9.34 11.86
CA PHE A 121 -9.73 10.45 11.99
C PHE A 121 -10.68 10.31 13.16
N GLU A 122 -10.67 9.19 13.87
CA GLU A 122 -11.47 8.97 15.08
C GLU A 122 -10.59 9.10 16.34
N TRP A 123 -9.30 9.39 16.19
CA TRP A 123 -8.36 9.55 17.30
C TRP A 123 -8.39 10.98 17.83
N ASP A 124 -8.48 11.12 19.16
CA ASP A 124 -8.49 12.42 19.82
C ASP A 124 -7.18 13.18 19.58
N GLU A 125 -6.05 12.47 19.44
CA GLU A 125 -4.73 13.06 19.18
C GLU A 125 -4.67 13.85 17.87
N LEU A 126 -5.40 13.39 16.83
CA LEU A 126 -5.45 14.14 15.56
C LEU A 126 -6.29 15.41 15.72
N LYS A 127 -7.36 15.36 16.51
CA LYS A 127 -8.18 16.53 16.85
C LYS A 127 -7.34 17.52 17.66
N ASP A 128 -6.65 17.06 18.69
CA ASP A 128 -5.80 17.88 19.54
C ASP A 128 -4.66 18.53 18.74
N LEU A 129 -4.04 17.80 17.80
CA LEU A 129 -3.05 18.37 16.90
C LEU A 129 -3.63 19.49 16.01
N ALA A 130 -4.85 19.32 15.49
CA ALA A 130 -5.51 20.35 14.70
C ALA A 130 -5.84 21.59 15.56
N LEU A 131 -6.28 21.38 16.80
CA LEU A 131 -6.62 22.45 17.74
C LEU A 131 -5.39 23.16 18.31
N ALA A 132 -4.27 22.46 18.46
CA ALA A 132 -2.98 23.06 18.79
C ALA A 132 -2.50 24.02 17.68
N CYS A 133 -2.80 23.70 16.41
CA CYS A 133 -2.51 24.59 15.29
C CYS A 133 -3.48 25.79 15.22
N ASN A 134 -4.76 25.58 15.53
CA ASN A 134 -5.76 26.64 15.56
C ASN A 134 -6.89 26.26 16.55
N PRO A 135 -6.98 26.91 17.73
CA PRO A 135 -7.99 26.56 18.72
C PRO A 135 -9.41 26.97 18.31
N ALA A 136 -9.55 27.89 17.35
CA ALA A 136 -10.85 28.43 16.95
C ALA A 136 -11.62 27.54 15.96
N ILE A 137 -11.12 26.33 15.66
CA ILE A 137 -11.74 25.42 14.68
C ILE A 137 -12.33 24.17 15.32
N GLU A 138 -12.74 24.20 16.59
CA GLU A 138 -13.25 23.04 17.35
C GLU A 138 -14.35 22.23 16.64
N ASP A 139 -15.22 22.91 15.91
CA ASP A 139 -16.36 22.37 15.17
C ASP A 139 -16.01 21.90 13.73
N SER A 140 -14.81 22.24 13.26
CA SER A 140 -14.36 22.01 11.88
C SER A 140 -13.43 20.81 11.62
N PRO A 141 -12.77 20.13 12.59
CA PRO A 141 -11.86 19.04 12.26
C PRO A 141 -12.67 17.84 11.75
N ILE A 142 -12.06 17.06 10.86
CA ILE A 142 -12.69 15.84 10.36
C ILE A 142 -12.52 14.76 11.43
N THR A 143 -13.60 14.40 12.12
CA THR A 143 -13.59 13.38 13.18
C THR A 143 -14.25 12.06 12.76
N SER A 144 -14.52 11.90 11.45
CA SER A 144 -15.26 10.75 10.94
C SER A 144 -14.57 10.08 9.76
N ARG A 145 -14.35 8.78 9.91
CA ARG A 145 -13.88 7.88 8.85
C ARG A 145 -14.74 7.97 7.59
N ARG A 146 -16.07 7.99 7.75
CA ARG A 146 -17.00 8.05 6.61
C ARG A 146 -16.85 9.35 5.82
N THR A 147 -16.66 10.45 6.52
CA THR A 147 -16.48 11.77 5.90
C THR A 147 -15.18 11.83 5.09
N VAL A 148 -14.06 11.34 5.62
CA VAL A 148 -12.80 11.35 4.87
C VAL A 148 -12.84 10.40 3.67
N MET A 149 -13.49 9.23 3.79
CA MET A 149 -13.70 8.32 2.65
C MET A 149 -14.50 8.99 1.53
N ARG A 150 -15.55 9.76 1.88
CA ARG A 150 -16.32 10.54 0.89
C ARG A 150 -15.44 11.60 0.20
N TYR A 151 -14.54 12.25 0.93
CA TYR A 151 -13.62 13.21 0.34
C TYR A 151 -12.59 12.53 -0.59
N ILE A 152 -12.10 11.35 -0.25
CA ILE A 152 -11.24 10.55 -1.14
C ILE A 152 -11.99 10.18 -2.41
N ALA A 153 -13.23 9.70 -2.30
CA ALA A 153 -14.05 9.34 -3.45
C ALA A 153 -14.32 10.55 -4.36
N ALA A 154 -14.69 11.69 -3.78
CA ALA A 154 -14.88 12.93 -4.53
C ALA A 154 -13.59 13.42 -5.21
N GLY A 155 -12.45 13.32 -4.50
CA GLY A 155 -11.14 13.63 -5.06
C GLY A 155 -10.77 12.70 -6.23
N TYR A 156 -11.05 11.41 -6.10
CA TYR A 156 -10.87 10.45 -7.19
C TYR A 156 -11.69 10.82 -8.42
N GLU A 157 -13.00 11.11 -8.27
CA GLU A 157 -13.85 11.51 -9.40
C GLU A 157 -13.36 12.82 -10.06
N PHE A 158 -12.94 13.80 -9.27
CA PHE A 158 -12.36 15.05 -9.77
C PHE A 158 -11.08 14.84 -10.60
N TYR A 159 -10.16 14.00 -10.11
CA TYR A 159 -8.92 13.69 -10.86
C TYR A 159 -9.18 12.75 -12.05
N ALA A 160 -10.15 11.84 -11.94
CA ALA A 160 -10.56 10.99 -13.06
C ALA A 160 -11.14 11.81 -14.21
N ALA A 161 -11.94 12.84 -13.93
CA ALA A 161 -12.46 13.75 -14.94
C ALA A 161 -11.34 14.52 -15.67
N GLN A 162 -10.37 15.08 -14.93
CA GLN A 162 -9.20 15.73 -15.55
C GLN A 162 -8.35 14.75 -16.38
N LEU A 163 -8.19 13.52 -15.89
CA LEU A 163 -7.48 12.48 -16.63
C LEU A 163 -8.23 12.13 -17.93
N ALA A 164 -9.56 12.01 -17.87
CA ALA A 164 -10.39 11.79 -19.06
C ALA A 164 -10.21 12.91 -20.08
N GLU A 165 -10.25 14.18 -19.66
CA GLU A 165 -9.98 15.33 -20.54
C GLU A 165 -8.58 15.24 -21.17
N SER A 166 -7.55 14.89 -20.39
CA SER A 166 -6.19 14.73 -20.89
C SER A 166 -6.05 13.60 -21.92
N LEU A 167 -6.76 12.48 -21.72
CA LEU A 167 -6.78 11.35 -22.64
C LEU A 167 -7.54 11.69 -23.93
N GLN A 168 -8.71 12.31 -23.81
CA GLN A 168 -9.53 12.71 -24.97
C GLN A 168 -8.79 13.75 -25.82
N SER A 169 -8.06 14.66 -25.18
CA SER A 169 -7.27 15.70 -25.83
C SER A 169 -5.86 15.28 -26.28
N ALA A 170 -5.50 14.00 -26.12
CA ALA A 170 -4.22 13.46 -26.58
C ALA A 170 -3.96 13.80 -28.06
N ILE A 171 -2.70 13.95 -28.46
CA ILE A 171 -2.38 14.15 -29.89
C ILE A 171 -1.97 12.84 -30.57
N SER A 172 -1.45 11.88 -29.81
CA SER A 172 -1.14 10.54 -30.29
C SER A 172 -2.32 9.58 -30.14
N MET A 173 -2.12 8.35 -30.61
CA MET A 173 -2.89 7.21 -30.12
C MET A 173 -2.58 6.92 -28.65
N ILE A 174 -3.49 6.21 -27.99
CA ILE A 174 -3.34 5.75 -26.60
C ILE A 174 -2.94 4.27 -26.63
N HIS A 175 -1.79 3.98 -26.04
CA HIS A 175 -1.28 2.63 -25.87
C HIS A 175 -1.64 2.13 -24.48
N LEU A 176 -2.07 0.88 -24.39
CA LEU A 176 -2.49 0.25 -23.16
C LEU A 176 -1.44 -0.74 -22.67
N SER A 177 -1.30 -0.86 -21.37
CA SER A 177 -0.64 -2.00 -20.75
C SER A 177 -1.52 -2.56 -19.64
N SER A 178 -1.65 -3.89 -19.57
CA SER A 178 -2.40 -4.54 -18.51
C SER A 178 -1.60 -5.62 -17.81
N ASP A 179 -1.81 -5.74 -16.50
CA ASP A 179 -1.18 -6.76 -15.66
C ASP A 179 -2.25 -7.35 -14.74
N LEU A 180 -2.35 -8.69 -14.71
CA LEU A 180 -3.29 -9.43 -13.86
C LEU A 180 -2.49 -10.28 -12.88
N TRP A 181 -2.68 -10.03 -11.60
CA TRP A 181 -2.07 -10.83 -10.54
C TRP A 181 -3.09 -11.24 -9.48
N THR A 182 -2.76 -12.29 -8.75
CA THR A 182 -3.50 -12.66 -7.54
C THR A 182 -2.91 -11.92 -6.35
N SER A 183 -3.73 -11.11 -5.69
CA SER A 183 -3.36 -10.41 -4.44
C SER A 183 -3.16 -11.38 -3.27
N PRO A 184 -2.50 -10.97 -2.17
CA PRO A 184 -2.32 -11.80 -0.98
C PRO A 184 -3.65 -12.29 -0.37
N HIS A 185 -4.73 -11.55 -0.58
CA HIS A 185 -6.08 -11.91 -0.14
C HIS A 185 -6.82 -12.80 -1.14
N ARG A 186 -6.13 -13.37 -2.14
CA ARG A 186 -6.67 -14.27 -3.18
C ARG A 186 -7.69 -13.64 -4.12
N HIS A 187 -7.69 -12.32 -4.24
CA HIS A 187 -8.45 -11.61 -5.28
C HIS A 187 -7.58 -11.40 -6.52
N GLY A 188 -8.11 -11.69 -7.70
CA GLY A 188 -7.47 -11.29 -8.95
C GLY A 188 -7.60 -9.79 -9.17
N MET A 189 -6.49 -9.10 -9.36
CA MET A 189 -6.42 -7.66 -9.56
C MET A 189 -5.85 -7.39 -10.96
N LEU A 190 -6.63 -6.68 -11.78
CA LEU A 190 -6.23 -6.23 -13.10
C LEU A 190 -5.86 -4.74 -13.04
N ALA A 191 -4.60 -4.42 -13.25
CA ALA A 191 -4.20 -3.05 -13.56
C ALA A 191 -4.34 -2.79 -15.06
N VAL A 192 -4.90 -1.63 -15.41
CA VAL A 192 -4.93 -1.11 -16.76
C VAL A 192 -4.27 0.27 -16.74
N CYS A 193 -3.18 0.41 -17.47
CA CYS A 193 -2.47 1.68 -17.63
C CYS A 193 -2.59 2.17 -19.08
N GLY A 194 -2.62 3.50 -19.23
CA GLY A 194 -2.59 4.17 -20.52
C GLY A 194 -1.32 4.99 -20.67
N GLN A 195 -0.81 5.06 -21.89
CA GLN A 195 0.32 5.90 -22.31
C GLN A 195 -0.06 6.68 -23.56
N TRP A 196 0.22 7.98 -23.57
CA TRP A 196 -0.14 8.88 -24.67
C TRP A 196 0.74 10.12 -24.69
N VAL A 197 0.73 10.85 -25.80
CA VAL A 197 1.36 12.17 -25.92
C VAL A 197 0.27 13.23 -25.79
N ASP A 198 0.48 14.18 -24.86
CA ASP A 198 -0.45 15.30 -24.65
C ASP A 198 -0.23 16.44 -25.65
N LYS A 199 -1.08 17.48 -25.60
CA LYS A 199 -0.97 18.69 -26.45
C LYS A 199 0.35 19.45 -26.28
N GLY A 200 1.05 19.25 -25.16
CA GLY A 200 2.37 19.81 -24.90
C GLY A 200 3.51 18.96 -25.44
N TYR A 201 3.22 17.95 -26.28
CA TYR A 201 4.19 16.99 -26.82
C TYR A 201 4.92 16.19 -25.72
N LYS A 202 4.31 16.04 -24.54
CA LYS A 202 4.89 15.27 -23.44
C LYS A 202 4.30 13.88 -23.39
N LEU A 203 5.16 12.88 -23.28
CA LEU A 203 4.75 11.52 -22.97
C LEU A 203 4.16 11.47 -21.56
N ARG A 204 2.92 11.00 -21.48
CA ARG A 204 2.15 10.80 -20.25
C ARG A 204 1.87 9.33 -20.05
N LYS A 205 1.74 8.96 -18.78
CA LYS A 205 1.31 7.64 -18.35
C LYS A 205 0.43 7.75 -17.12
N ALA A 206 -0.60 6.93 -17.04
CA ALA A 206 -1.47 6.86 -15.87
C ALA A 206 -2.01 5.44 -15.66
N LEU A 207 -2.22 5.08 -14.40
CA LEU A 207 -3.06 3.95 -14.03
C LEU A 207 -4.52 4.38 -14.24
N LEU A 208 -5.18 3.77 -15.23
CA LEU A 208 -6.57 4.06 -15.56
C LEU A 208 -7.52 3.28 -14.65
N GLY A 209 -7.15 2.07 -14.27
CA GLY A 209 -7.95 1.27 -13.37
C GLY A 209 -7.14 0.20 -12.65
N LEU A 210 -7.54 -0.07 -11.40
CA LEU A 210 -7.12 -1.22 -10.62
C LEU A 210 -8.39 -1.97 -10.22
N LEU A 211 -8.76 -2.97 -11.02
CA LEU A 211 -10.07 -3.61 -10.95
C LEU A 211 -9.96 -5.02 -10.40
N GLU A 212 -10.99 -5.44 -9.67
CA GLU A 212 -11.10 -6.83 -9.23
C GLU A 212 -11.66 -7.71 -10.36
N CYS A 213 -10.90 -8.71 -10.79
CA CYS A 213 -11.32 -9.73 -11.74
C CYS A 213 -11.95 -10.92 -10.99
N ARG A 214 -13.26 -10.88 -10.80
CA ARG A 214 -14.01 -11.85 -9.98
C ARG A 214 -14.27 -13.18 -10.69
N LYS A 215 -14.34 -14.27 -9.90
CA LYS A 215 -14.82 -15.63 -10.23
C LYS A 215 -14.00 -16.44 -11.24
N VAL A 216 -13.62 -15.87 -12.39
CA VAL A 216 -12.86 -16.57 -13.43
C VAL A 216 -11.81 -15.61 -13.97
N HIS A 217 -10.53 -15.97 -13.84
CA HIS A 217 -9.42 -15.24 -14.47
C HIS A 217 -9.38 -15.48 -15.99
N SER A 218 -10.54 -15.44 -16.66
CA SER A 218 -10.62 -15.67 -18.09
C SER A 218 -10.16 -14.42 -18.84
N GLY A 219 -9.65 -14.63 -20.05
CA GLY A 219 -9.36 -13.53 -20.96
C GLY A 219 -10.61 -12.70 -21.28
N GLU A 220 -11.80 -13.31 -21.36
CA GLU A 220 -13.03 -12.58 -21.64
C GLU A 220 -13.40 -11.60 -20.50
N SER A 221 -13.23 -12.01 -19.24
CA SER A 221 -13.46 -11.12 -18.09
C SER A 221 -12.50 -9.94 -18.11
N GLN A 222 -11.22 -10.18 -18.43
CA GLN A 222 -10.24 -9.10 -18.59
C GLN A 222 -10.62 -8.14 -19.72
N ALA A 223 -11.01 -8.66 -20.89
CA ALA A 223 -11.43 -7.85 -22.02
C ALA A 223 -12.65 -6.97 -21.68
N GLY A 224 -13.61 -7.50 -20.91
CA GLY A 224 -14.74 -6.74 -20.39
C GLY A 224 -14.30 -5.57 -19.51
N LEU A 225 -13.43 -5.83 -18.52
CA LEU A 225 -12.91 -4.80 -17.61
C LEU A 225 -12.10 -3.73 -18.36
N ILE A 226 -11.26 -4.12 -19.33
CA ILE A 226 -10.53 -3.17 -20.17
C ILE A 226 -11.50 -2.30 -20.98
N ALA A 227 -12.54 -2.89 -21.58
CA ALA A 227 -13.55 -2.14 -22.32
C ALA A 227 -14.34 -1.17 -21.40
N ASP A 228 -14.60 -1.54 -20.16
CA ASP A 228 -15.26 -0.69 -19.17
C ASP A 228 -14.35 0.49 -18.76
N VAL A 229 -13.05 0.26 -18.58
CA VAL A 229 -12.05 1.32 -18.29
C VAL A 229 -11.95 2.30 -19.45
N LEU A 230 -11.74 1.80 -20.67
CA LEU A 230 -11.76 2.63 -21.87
C LEU A 230 -13.07 3.41 -21.97
N GLY A 231 -14.13 2.78 -21.49
CA GLY A 231 -15.42 3.38 -21.49
C GLY A 231 -15.62 4.54 -20.53
N ARG A 232 -15.13 4.39 -19.30
CA ARG A 232 -15.15 5.41 -18.25
C ARG A 232 -14.39 6.68 -18.63
N PHE A 233 -13.29 6.54 -19.36
CA PHE A 233 -12.47 7.69 -19.81
C PHE A 233 -12.79 8.15 -21.25
N GLU A 234 -13.82 7.58 -21.87
CA GLU A 234 -14.22 7.86 -23.25
C GLU A 234 -13.09 7.75 -24.28
N ILE A 235 -12.20 6.78 -24.06
CA ILE A 235 -11.06 6.52 -24.93
C ILE A 235 -11.55 5.87 -26.22
N ARG A 236 -11.32 6.53 -27.36
CA ARG A 236 -11.63 6.02 -28.71
C ARG A 236 -10.41 5.62 -29.53
N ARG A 237 -9.25 6.25 -29.26
CA ARG A 237 -8.02 6.12 -30.06
C ARG A 237 -7.05 5.11 -29.43
N VAL A 238 -7.47 3.86 -29.34
CA VAL A 238 -6.60 2.78 -28.83
C VAL A 238 -5.71 2.27 -29.95
N ASP A 239 -4.42 2.09 -29.68
CA ASP A 239 -3.48 1.51 -30.64
C ASP A 239 -2.89 0.20 -30.15
N TYR A 240 -1.74 0.20 -29.47
CA TYR A 240 -1.10 -1.03 -28.99
C TYR A 240 -1.60 -1.46 -27.61
N GLN A 241 -1.68 -2.76 -27.37
CA GLN A 241 -1.88 -3.35 -26.04
C GLN A 241 -0.63 -4.17 -25.66
N THR A 242 -0.11 -3.92 -24.45
CA THR A 242 1.02 -4.63 -23.88
C THR A 242 0.57 -5.49 -22.71
N GLY A 243 0.97 -6.76 -22.69
CA GLY A 243 0.76 -7.67 -21.56
C GLY A 243 1.87 -8.71 -21.46
N ASP A 244 1.90 -9.48 -20.38
CA ASP A 244 2.79 -10.64 -20.28
C ASP A 244 2.35 -11.78 -21.22
N ASN A 245 3.15 -12.85 -21.30
CA ASN A 245 2.88 -13.98 -22.20
C ASN A 245 1.93 -15.03 -21.61
N ALA A 246 1.14 -14.67 -20.59
CA ALA A 246 0.14 -15.57 -20.05
C ALA A 246 -0.91 -15.93 -21.12
N SER A 247 -1.33 -17.20 -21.16
CA SER A 247 -2.37 -17.67 -22.08
C SER A 247 -3.70 -16.91 -21.92
N SER A 248 -3.99 -16.43 -20.71
CA SER A 248 -5.14 -15.58 -20.43
C SER A 248 -5.12 -14.26 -21.22
N ASN A 249 -3.94 -13.70 -21.51
CA ASN A 249 -3.83 -12.48 -22.30
C ASN A 249 -4.09 -12.72 -23.78
N ASN A 250 -3.77 -13.92 -24.29
CA ASN A 250 -4.13 -14.31 -25.65
C ASN A 250 -5.65 -14.36 -25.79
N ALA A 251 -6.32 -15.07 -24.88
CA ALA A 251 -7.78 -15.11 -24.83
C ALA A 251 -8.41 -13.71 -24.62
N CYS A 252 -7.75 -12.84 -23.84
CA CYS A 252 -8.18 -11.45 -23.65
C CYS A 252 -8.15 -10.68 -24.98
N LEU A 253 -7.05 -10.80 -25.74
CA LEU A 253 -6.91 -10.12 -27.02
C LEU A 253 -7.79 -10.71 -28.12
N GLU A 254 -8.20 -11.97 -28.04
CA GLU A 254 -9.22 -12.53 -28.92
C GLU A 254 -10.63 -11.96 -28.63
N ALA A 255 -10.93 -11.71 -27.36
CA ALA A 255 -12.23 -11.19 -26.92
C ALA A 255 -12.34 -9.66 -27.05
N LEU A 256 -11.24 -8.93 -26.84
CA LEU A 256 -11.21 -7.46 -26.78
C LEU A 256 -11.75 -6.78 -28.06
N PRO A 257 -11.34 -7.16 -29.29
CA PRO A 257 -11.86 -6.56 -30.53
C PRO A 257 -13.38 -6.61 -30.62
N LYS A 258 -14.00 -7.74 -30.24
CA LYS A 258 -15.45 -7.93 -30.27
C LYS A 258 -16.14 -6.97 -29.31
N LYS A 259 -15.61 -6.83 -28.08
CA LYS A 259 -16.16 -5.89 -27.09
C LYS A 259 -15.98 -4.43 -27.53
N LEU A 260 -14.82 -4.08 -28.08
CA LEU A 260 -14.51 -2.74 -28.56
C LEU A 260 -15.38 -2.34 -29.77
N LEU A 261 -15.57 -3.25 -30.72
CA LEU A 261 -16.42 -2.99 -31.87
C LEU A 261 -17.89 -2.84 -31.45
N HIS A 262 -18.42 -3.81 -30.69
CA HIS A 262 -19.84 -3.82 -30.29
C HIS A 262 -20.21 -2.65 -29.36
N ARG A 263 -19.33 -2.29 -28.41
CA ARG A 263 -19.66 -1.27 -27.40
C ARG A 263 -19.26 0.15 -27.80
N ARG A 264 -18.28 0.31 -28.70
CA ARG A 264 -17.63 1.61 -28.96
C ARG A 264 -17.43 1.93 -30.44
N GLY A 265 -17.63 0.95 -31.34
CA GLY A 265 -17.32 1.10 -32.76
C GLY A 265 -15.81 1.21 -33.04
N ILE A 266 -14.97 0.68 -32.15
CA ILE A 266 -13.50 0.73 -32.29
C ILE A 266 -13.04 -0.55 -33.00
N ILE A 267 -12.34 -0.38 -34.12
CA ILE A 267 -11.67 -1.47 -34.83
C ILE A 267 -10.29 -1.66 -34.23
N PHE A 268 -10.01 -2.86 -33.73
CA PHE A 268 -8.75 -3.20 -33.09
C PHE A 268 -8.27 -4.54 -33.65
N ASP A 269 -7.06 -4.56 -34.22
CA ASP A 269 -6.43 -5.78 -34.73
C ASP A 269 -5.56 -6.40 -33.62
N PRO A 270 -6.00 -7.50 -32.99
CA PRO A 270 -5.30 -8.06 -31.84
C PRO A 270 -4.00 -8.77 -32.21
N VAL A 271 -3.77 -9.08 -33.49
CA VAL A 271 -2.53 -9.71 -33.94
C VAL A 271 -1.48 -8.63 -34.20
N ARG A 272 -1.83 -7.60 -34.96
CA ARG A 272 -0.89 -6.52 -35.31
C ARG A 272 -0.60 -5.57 -34.16
N ARG A 273 -1.54 -5.38 -33.23
CA ARG A 273 -1.44 -4.39 -32.15
C ARG A 273 -1.02 -4.98 -30.79
N ARG A 274 -0.67 -6.26 -30.75
CA ARG A 274 -0.19 -6.93 -29.54
C ARG A 274 1.30 -6.71 -29.36
N VAL A 275 1.68 -6.22 -28.19
CA VAL A 275 3.06 -6.12 -27.72
C VAL A 275 3.23 -7.07 -26.53
N ARG A 276 4.27 -7.90 -26.58
CA ARG A 276 4.64 -8.75 -25.45
C ARG A 276 5.51 -7.95 -24.49
N CYS A 277 5.31 -8.13 -23.18
CA CYS A 277 6.12 -7.48 -22.17
C CYS A 277 7.59 -7.88 -22.30
N VAL A 278 8.46 -6.93 -22.62
CA VAL A 278 9.90 -7.17 -22.79
C VAL A 278 10.53 -7.71 -21.50
N GLY A 279 10.14 -7.17 -20.34
CA GLY A 279 10.62 -7.67 -19.05
C GLY A 279 10.27 -9.15 -18.82
N HIS A 280 9.09 -9.56 -19.28
CA HIS A 280 8.67 -10.96 -19.21
C HIS A 280 9.41 -11.83 -20.23
N ILE A 281 9.63 -11.35 -21.47
CA ILE A 281 10.45 -12.04 -22.47
C ILE A 281 11.86 -12.28 -21.92
N ILE A 282 12.51 -11.24 -21.38
CA ILE A 282 13.84 -11.37 -20.76
C ILE A 282 13.79 -12.41 -19.64
N ASN A 283 12.78 -12.37 -18.77
CA ASN A 283 12.63 -13.36 -17.71
C ASN A 283 12.54 -14.79 -18.25
N LEU A 284 11.73 -15.02 -19.29
CA LEU A 284 11.59 -16.33 -19.93
C LEU A 284 12.91 -16.77 -20.58
N SER A 285 13.60 -15.87 -21.28
CA SER A 285 14.91 -16.17 -21.88
C SER A 285 15.96 -16.53 -20.83
N LEU A 286 15.95 -15.84 -19.68
CA LEU A 286 16.87 -16.15 -18.58
C LEU A 286 16.52 -17.46 -17.89
N GLN A 287 15.23 -17.73 -17.69
CA GLN A 287 14.81 -19.04 -17.19
C GLN A 287 15.21 -20.15 -18.16
N ALA A 288 15.07 -19.95 -19.47
CA ALA A 288 15.55 -20.90 -20.46
C ALA A 288 17.06 -21.13 -20.33
N PHE A 289 17.85 -20.06 -20.33
CA PHE A 289 19.30 -20.17 -20.32
C PHE A 289 19.85 -20.75 -19.01
N LEU A 290 19.31 -20.31 -17.87
CA LEU A 290 19.77 -20.77 -16.56
C LEU A 290 19.24 -22.17 -16.25
N LEU A 291 18.02 -22.52 -16.67
CA LEU A 291 17.23 -23.61 -16.07
C LEU A 291 16.82 -24.68 -17.07
N ALA A 292 16.99 -24.49 -18.39
CA ALA A 292 16.70 -25.55 -19.35
C ALA A 292 17.68 -26.71 -19.14
N ARG A 293 17.13 -27.89 -18.91
CA ARG A 293 17.88 -29.16 -18.74
C ARG A 293 17.71 -30.11 -19.91
N SER A 294 16.86 -29.77 -20.88
CA SER A 294 16.61 -30.55 -22.09
C SER A 294 16.38 -29.64 -23.29
N LYS A 295 16.51 -30.21 -24.48
CA LYS A 295 16.21 -29.56 -25.76
C LYS A 295 14.74 -29.15 -25.84
N GLU A 296 13.87 -29.95 -25.23
CA GLU A 296 12.43 -29.77 -25.14
C GLU A 296 12.09 -28.57 -24.25
N ALA A 297 12.75 -28.46 -23.09
CA ALA A 297 12.63 -27.30 -22.21
C ALA A 297 13.09 -26.01 -22.91
N LEU A 298 14.23 -26.05 -23.62
CA LEU A 298 14.68 -24.89 -24.39
C LEU A 298 13.67 -24.49 -25.48
N ARG A 299 13.16 -25.44 -26.25
CA ARG A 299 12.13 -25.20 -27.29
C ARG A 299 10.86 -24.58 -26.69
N ALA A 300 10.39 -25.11 -25.56
CA ALA A 300 9.21 -24.57 -24.87
C ALA A 300 9.43 -23.12 -24.44
N ALA A 301 10.62 -22.78 -23.96
CA ALA A 301 10.97 -21.42 -23.55
C ALA A 301 11.02 -20.44 -24.72
N LEU A 302 11.60 -20.86 -25.84
CA LEU A 302 11.67 -20.07 -27.08
C LEU A 302 10.27 -19.80 -27.64
N ASN A 303 9.42 -20.83 -27.66
CA ASN A 303 8.01 -20.70 -28.02
C ASN A 303 7.27 -19.75 -27.09
N ALA A 304 7.49 -19.84 -25.77
CA ALA A 304 6.87 -18.95 -24.79
C ALA A 304 7.35 -17.49 -24.91
N ALA A 305 8.62 -17.27 -25.28
CA ALA A 305 9.15 -15.94 -25.61
C ALA A 305 8.59 -15.39 -26.94
N GLY A 306 7.99 -16.25 -27.77
CA GLY A 306 7.47 -15.90 -29.10
C GLY A 306 8.56 -15.74 -30.15
N ASN A 307 9.67 -16.46 -29.98
CA ASN A 307 10.83 -16.41 -30.86
C ASN A 307 10.95 -17.73 -31.63
N ASP A 308 10.85 -17.67 -32.96
CA ASP A 308 11.17 -18.81 -33.83
C ASP A 308 12.69 -18.91 -33.95
N ALA A 309 13.36 -19.45 -32.94
CA ALA A 309 14.79 -19.71 -33.06
C ALA A 309 15.02 -20.73 -34.17
N GLY A 310 15.95 -20.44 -35.08
CA GLY A 310 16.36 -21.39 -36.11
C GLY A 310 16.84 -22.71 -35.50
N ALA A 311 16.55 -23.83 -36.16
CA ALA A 311 16.89 -25.18 -35.70
C ALA A 311 18.36 -25.33 -35.27
N GLN A 312 19.26 -24.56 -35.91
CA GLN A 312 20.70 -24.53 -35.64
C GLN A 312 21.07 -23.97 -34.25
N SER A 313 20.37 -22.95 -33.76
CA SER A 313 20.62 -22.38 -32.42
C SER A 313 20.16 -23.33 -31.31
N ILE A 314 19.07 -24.07 -31.56
CA ILE A 314 18.56 -25.10 -30.65
C ILE A 314 19.53 -26.28 -30.60
N GLU A 315 20.04 -26.71 -31.76
CA GLU A 315 21.01 -27.82 -31.83
C GLU A 315 22.31 -27.48 -31.09
N THR A 316 22.89 -26.32 -31.37
CA THR A 316 24.13 -25.85 -30.73
C THR A 316 24.04 -25.85 -29.20
N PHE A 317 22.91 -25.36 -28.66
CA PHE A 317 22.68 -25.35 -27.22
C PHE A 317 22.43 -26.76 -26.66
N SER A 318 21.75 -27.62 -27.41
CA SER A 318 21.51 -29.01 -27.01
C SER A 318 22.81 -29.80 -26.90
N THR A 319 23.73 -29.59 -27.84
CA THR A 319 25.08 -30.17 -27.79
C THR A 319 25.82 -29.70 -26.53
N ALA A 320 25.79 -28.40 -26.24
CA ALA A 320 26.42 -27.84 -25.05
C ALA A 320 25.78 -28.32 -23.72
N LEU A 321 24.48 -28.62 -23.70
CA LEU A 321 23.80 -29.23 -22.55
C LEU A 321 24.29 -30.66 -22.32
N ASN A 322 24.37 -31.47 -23.39
CA ASN A 322 24.79 -32.87 -23.30
C ASN A 322 26.25 -33.00 -22.86
N GLU A 323 27.13 -32.10 -23.30
CA GLU A 323 28.55 -32.05 -22.91
C GLU A 323 28.78 -31.76 -21.41
N ASN A 324 27.80 -31.15 -20.71
CA ASN A 324 27.91 -30.76 -19.29
C ASN A 324 27.15 -31.68 -18.32
N THR A 325 26.60 -32.80 -18.79
CA THR A 325 25.90 -33.77 -17.92
C THR A 325 26.92 -34.77 -17.37
N PRO A 326 27.15 -34.86 -16.05
CA PRO A 326 28.05 -35.88 -15.50
C PRO A 326 27.46 -37.26 -15.78
N SER A 327 28.23 -38.12 -16.45
CA SER A 327 27.88 -39.52 -16.69
C SER A 327 27.76 -40.27 -15.36
N GLY A 328 26.52 -40.56 -14.94
CA GLY A 328 26.18 -41.51 -13.87
C GLY A 328 25.43 -42.71 -14.47
N PRO A 329 25.43 -43.88 -13.82
CA PRO A 329 25.37 -45.18 -14.51
C PRO A 329 24.02 -45.47 -15.16
N ASP A 330 24.11 -46.10 -16.33
CA ASP A 330 23.02 -46.59 -17.16
C ASP A 330 21.91 -47.26 -16.36
N THR A 331 20.70 -46.69 -16.43
CA THR A 331 19.47 -47.46 -16.19
C THR A 331 18.83 -47.69 -17.56
N THR A 332 19.12 -48.85 -18.14
CA THR A 332 18.45 -49.37 -19.33
C THR A 332 16.96 -49.53 -19.04
N VAL A 333 16.12 -48.67 -19.62
CA VAL A 333 14.67 -48.88 -19.64
C VAL A 333 14.34 -49.56 -20.96
N ASP A 334 14.02 -50.85 -20.85
CA ASP A 334 13.67 -51.73 -21.94
C ASP A 334 12.27 -51.39 -22.47
N HIS A 335 12.14 -51.11 -23.77
CA HIS A 335 10.86 -50.86 -24.43
C HIS A 335 10.42 -52.14 -25.17
N THR A 336 9.67 -53.00 -24.50
CA THR A 336 8.91 -54.06 -25.16
C THR A 336 7.44 -53.65 -25.28
N SER A 337 7.02 -53.45 -26.53
CA SER A 337 5.64 -53.18 -26.93
C SER A 337 4.88 -54.50 -27.05
N GLU A 338 3.83 -54.69 -26.24
CA GLU A 338 2.81 -55.71 -26.51
C GLU A 338 1.42 -55.08 -26.62
N GLU A 339 0.85 -55.24 -27.81
CA GLU A 339 -0.56 -54.98 -28.11
C GLU A 339 -1.47 -55.98 -27.39
N LYS A 340 -2.44 -55.51 -26.60
CA LYS A 340 -3.69 -56.24 -26.38
C LYS A 340 -4.90 -55.32 -26.47
N GLN A 341 -5.76 -55.68 -27.41
CA GLN A 341 -7.09 -55.13 -27.67
C GLN A 341 -8.07 -55.43 -26.52
N GLY A 342 -9.00 -54.49 -26.30
CA GLY A 342 -10.38 -54.81 -25.91
C GLY A 342 -10.79 -54.53 -24.46
N ARG A 343 -11.55 -53.44 -24.26
CA ARG A 343 -12.95 -53.40 -23.75
C ARG A 343 -13.22 -52.15 -22.89
N GLN A 344 -14.35 -51.52 -23.19
CA GLN A 344 -14.79 -50.17 -22.82
C GLN A 344 -15.00 -49.94 -21.31
N GLN A 345 -14.50 -48.80 -20.79
CA GLN A 345 -15.15 -48.01 -19.74
C GLN A 345 -14.91 -46.49 -19.96
N ARG A 346 -15.93 -45.69 -19.60
CA ARG A 346 -16.10 -44.24 -19.89
C ARG A 346 -15.00 -43.34 -19.31
N PRO A 347 -14.71 -42.16 -19.91
CA PRO A 347 -13.59 -41.31 -19.48
C PRO A 347 -13.95 -40.40 -18.30
N PRO A 348 -13.06 -40.22 -17.30
CA PRO A 348 -13.07 -39.02 -16.47
C PRO A 348 -12.31 -37.91 -17.21
N THR A 349 -12.98 -36.77 -17.36
CA THR A 349 -12.47 -35.51 -17.89
C THR A 349 -11.40 -34.92 -16.98
N ARG A 350 -10.12 -35.16 -17.28
CA ARG A 350 -9.02 -34.26 -16.90
C ARG A 350 -7.78 -34.51 -17.75
N LYS A 351 -7.81 -34.06 -19.01
CA LYS A 351 -6.57 -33.82 -19.77
C LYS A 351 -5.90 -32.57 -19.19
N MET A 352 -5.24 -32.70 -18.04
CA MET A 352 -4.16 -31.77 -17.73
C MET A 352 -3.06 -32.01 -18.75
N THR A 353 -2.78 -30.98 -19.52
CA THR A 353 -1.75 -30.89 -20.54
C THR A 353 -0.42 -31.37 -19.99
N THR A 354 0.01 -32.54 -20.44
CA THR A 354 1.34 -33.16 -20.26
C THR A 354 2.47 -32.37 -20.97
N GLN A 355 2.30 -31.07 -21.21
CA GLN A 355 3.23 -30.23 -21.99
C GLN A 355 3.93 -29.14 -21.17
N LEU A 356 3.80 -29.16 -19.83
CA LEU A 356 4.46 -28.23 -18.91
C LEU A 356 5.35 -28.93 -17.87
N LEU A 357 5.53 -30.25 -17.96
CA LEU A 357 6.16 -31.06 -16.91
C LEU A 357 7.70 -31.16 -16.97
N GLU A 358 8.39 -30.48 -17.88
CA GLU A 358 9.87 -30.48 -17.93
C GLU A 358 10.48 -29.07 -17.86
N PHE A 359 9.89 -28.22 -17.04
CA PHE A 359 10.47 -26.92 -16.70
C PHE A 359 10.61 -26.85 -15.17
N SER A 360 11.59 -27.55 -14.58
CA SER A 360 11.81 -27.49 -13.13
C SER A 360 12.35 -26.13 -12.65
N GLY A 361 12.53 -25.14 -13.54
CA GLY A 361 12.92 -23.79 -13.14
C GLY A 361 14.17 -23.79 -12.25
N TRP A 362 14.20 -22.88 -11.26
CA TRP A 362 15.34 -22.73 -10.35
C TRP A 362 15.50 -23.95 -9.42
N GLU A 363 14.45 -24.77 -9.29
CA GLU A 363 14.47 -26.02 -8.53
C GLU A 363 15.41 -27.04 -9.19
N GLY A 364 15.72 -26.87 -10.47
CA GLY A 364 16.72 -27.65 -11.19
C GLY A 364 18.17 -27.20 -11.00
N ILE A 365 18.46 -26.09 -10.31
CA ILE A 365 19.83 -25.70 -9.91
C ILE A 365 19.96 -25.79 -8.39
N ASN A 366 20.70 -26.79 -7.89
CA ASN A 366 20.91 -27.02 -6.46
C ASN A 366 21.32 -25.74 -5.69
N ALA A 367 22.22 -24.94 -6.23
CA ALA A 367 22.67 -23.70 -5.59
C ALA A 367 21.53 -22.67 -5.40
N LEU A 368 20.70 -22.48 -6.43
CA LEU A 368 19.55 -21.58 -6.37
C LEU A 368 18.44 -22.16 -5.48
N GLN A 369 18.22 -23.48 -5.54
CA GLN A 369 17.25 -24.15 -4.70
C GLN A 369 17.58 -24.02 -3.22
N LYS A 370 18.84 -24.26 -2.84
CA LYS A 370 19.32 -24.07 -1.47
C LYS A 370 19.19 -22.63 -1.01
N LEU A 371 19.53 -21.67 -1.88
CA LEU A 371 19.39 -20.24 -1.56
C LEU A 371 17.93 -19.82 -1.39
N HIS A 372 17.02 -20.32 -2.23
CA HIS A 372 15.58 -20.10 -2.08
C HIS A 372 15.05 -20.68 -0.78
N HIS A 373 15.39 -21.94 -0.46
CA HIS A 373 14.97 -22.58 0.79
C HIS A 373 15.46 -21.80 2.02
N LEU A 374 16.69 -21.29 1.98
CA LEU A 374 17.19 -20.40 3.02
C LEU A 374 16.34 -19.13 3.15
N ALA A 375 16.05 -18.45 2.03
CA ALA A 375 15.21 -17.25 2.01
C ALA A 375 13.79 -17.50 2.55
N VAL A 376 13.15 -18.60 2.12
CA VAL A 376 11.83 -19.01 2.60
C VAL A 376 11.86 -19.32 4.09
N ARG A 377 12.90 -20.02 4.57
CA ARG A 377 13.06 -20.35 6.00
C ARG A 377 13.20 -19.10 6.86
N ILE A 378 14.02 -18.14 6.44
CA ILE A 378 14.18 -16.86 7.16
C ILE A 378 12.83 -16.13 7.26
N GLY A 379 12.00 -16.22 6.23
CA GLY A 379 10.67 -15.60 6.18
C GLY A 379 9.56 -16.39 6.87
N SER A 380 9.76 -17.65 7.21
CA SER A 380 8.68 -18.53 7.70
C SER A 380 8.35 -18.36 9.18
N SER A 381 9.26 -17.78 9.97
CA SER A 381 9.08 -17.59 11.41
C SER A 381 9.78 -16.32 11.91
N PRO A 382 9.17 -15.56 12.85
CA PRO A 382 9.84 -14.44 13.51
C PRO A 382 11.19 -14.81 14.10
N ILE A 383 11.28 -15.99 14.73
CA ILE A 383 12.52 -16.49 15.36
C ILE A 383 13.64 -16.64 14.33
N HIS A 384 13.35 -17.23 13.16
CA HIS A 384 14.35 -17.36 12.09
C HIS A 384 14.76 -15.99 11.53
N SER A 385 13.82 -15.05 11.44
CA SER A 385 14.08 -13.70 10.96
C SER A 385 14.98 -12.91 11.92
N ASP A 386 14.75 -13.04 13.23
CA ASP A 386 15.53 -12.37 14.27
C ASP A 386 16.93 -12.96 14.39
N ASN A 387 17.06 -14.29 14.44
CA ASN A 387 18.34 -14.99 14.42
C ASN A 387 19.19 -14.60 13.20
N TRP A 388 18.56 -14.54 12.01
CA TRP A 388 19.23 -14.09 10.79
C TRP A 388 19.68 -12.63 10.89
N ARG A 389 18.83 -11.75 11.45
CA ARG A 389 19.13 -10.32 11.58
C ARG A 389 20.31 -10.07 12.51
N GLU A 390 20.38 -10.77 13.64
CA GLU A 390 21.51 -10.71 14.56
C GLU A 390 22.81 -11.21 13.90
N ALA A 391 22.77 -12.34 13.20
CA ALA A 391 23.98 -12.94 12.63
C ALA A 391 24.49 -12.23 11.37
N VAL A 392 23.59 -11.84 10.46
CA VAL A 392 23.95 -11.36 9.11
C VAL A 392 23.82 -9.83 8.96
N GLY A 393 22.93 -9.22 9.76
CA GLY A 393 22.73 -7.76 9.78
C GLY A 393 22.11 -7.17 8.51
N ARG A 394 21.63 -8.01 7.57
CA ARG A 394 21.00 -7.57 6.32
C ARG A 394 19.95 -8.58 5.88
N SER A 395 18.76 -8.11 5.48
CA SER A 395 17.73 -8.99 4.93
C SER A 395 18.20 -9.59 3.61
N LEU A 396 18.10 -10.91 3.48
CA LEU A 396 18.41 -11.64 2.24
C LEU A 396 17.45 -11.25 1.09
N GLY A 397 16.21 -10.91 1.44
CA GLY A 397 15.11 -10.80 0.48
C GLY A 397 14.52 -12.17 0.11
N ILE A 398 13.50 -12.15 -0.72
CA ILE A 398 12.93 -13.35 -1.34
C ILE A 398 12.99 -13.17 -2.86
N ASP A 399 13.38 -14.21 -3.57
CA ASP A 399 13.35 -14.22 -5.02
C ASP A 399 11.91 -14.26 -5.52
N ASN A 400 11.74 -13.93 -6.80
CA ASN A 400 10.46 -14.03 -7.47
C ASN A 400 10.71 -14.69 -8.83
N ALA A 401 10.07 -15.84 -9.03
CA ALA A 401 10.20 -16.62 -10.25
C ALA A 401 9.89 -15.80 -11.52
N THR A 402 8.98 -14.83 -11.46
CA THR A 402 8.61 -13.99 -12.61
C THR A 402 9.49 -12.74 -12.78
N ARG A 403 10.49 -12.53 -11.91
CA ARG A 403 11.35 -11.34 -11.92
C ARG A 403 12.81 -11.69 -11.62
N TRP A 404 13.60 -11.89 -12.66
CA TRP A 404 15.05 -12.10 -12.61
C TRP A 404 15.83 -11.07 -11.78
N SER A 405 15.38 -9.81 -11.71
CA SER A 405 16.03 -8.78 -10.88
C SER A 405 15.92 -9.06 -9.37
N SER A 406 14.95 -9.88 -8.95
CA SER A 406 14.84 -10.35 -7.57
C SER A 406 15.92 -11.39 -7.27
N TRP A 407 16.14 -12.34 -8.18
CA TRP A 407 17.25 -13.29 -8.09
C TRP A 407 18.60 -12.60 -8.02
N TYR A 408 18.86 -11.61 -8.90
CA TYR A 408 20.09 -10.83 -8.85
C TYR A 408 20.31 -10.16 -7.48
N LYS A 409 19.26 -9.56 -6.90
CA LYS A 409 19.33 -8.91 -5.57
C LYS A 409 19.62 -9.91 -4.45
N VAL A 410 18.91 -11.04 -4.43
CA VAL A 410 19.10 -12.09 -3.42
C VAL A 410 20.52 -12.64 -3.49
N ILE A 411 21.01 -12.94 -4.70
CA ILE A 411 22.38 -13.43 -4.90
C ILE A 411 23.40 -12.36 -4.54
N SER A 412 23.17 -11.09 -4.89
CA SER A 412 24.06 -9.98 -4.51
C SER A 412 24.18 -9.87 -2.99
N VAL A 413 23.08 -9.94 -2.24
CA VAL A 413 23.14 -9.95 -0.76
C VAL A 413 23.88 -11.19 -0.26
N ALA A 414 23.62 -12.36 -0.85
CA ALA A 414 24.28 -13.60 -0.45
C ALA A 414 25.80 -13.52 -0.64
N LEU A 415 26.27 -12.98 -1.75
CA LEU A 415 27.69 -12.80 -2.04
C LEU A 415 28.31 -11.72 -1.15
N ASP A 416 27.65 -10.59 -0.96
CA ASP A 416 28.09 -9.50 -0.07
C ASP A 416 28.26 -9.97 1.39
N LYS A 417 27.43 -10.94 1.81
CA LYS A 417 27.39 -11.47 3.17
C LYS A 417 27.88 -12.92 3.27
N LYS A 418 28.66 -13.40 2.30
CA LYS A 418 29.08 -14.80 2.21
C LYS A 418 29.67 -15.33 3.52
N ALA A 419 30.59 -14.58 4.14
CA ALA A 419 31.23 -14.99 5.39
C ALA A 419 30.23 -15.16 6.54
N GLN A 420 29.32 -14.20 6.72
CA GLN A 420 28.30 -14.25 7.76
C GLN A 420 27.28 -15.35 7.51
N ILE A 421 26.90 -15.59 6.25
CA ILE A 421 25.95 -16.63 5.88
C ILE A 421 26.55 -18.03 6.08
N VAL A 422 27.83 -18.21 5.73
CA VAL A 422 28.54 -19.47 6.00
C VAL A 422 28.59 -19.73 7.50
N GLN A 423 28.94 -18.72 8.32
CA GLN A 423 28.95 -18.88 9.78
C GLN A 423 27.55 -19.21 10.31
N PHE A 424 26.52 -18.49 9.87
CA PHE A 424 25.13 -18.77 10.23
C PHE A 424 24.70 -20.20 9.84
N MET A 425 25.13 -20.70 8.68
CA MET A 425 24.85 -22.07 8.26
C MET A 425 25.52 -23.13 9.14
N VAL A 426 26.69 -22.83 9.71
CA VAL A 426 27.36 -23.70 10.68
C VAL A 426 26.64 -23.67 12.03
N ASP A 427 26.28 -22.47 12.50
CA ASP A 427 25.64 -22.29 13.82
C ASP A 427 24.24 -22.92 13.89
N TYR A 428 23.55 -23.00 12.75
CA TYR A 428 22.17 -23.50 12.62
C TYR A 428 22.06 -24.73 11.69
N ASP A 429 23.13 -25.53 11.56
CA ASP A 429 23.22 -26.65 10.61
C ASP A 429 22.12 -27.73 10.81
N LYS A 430 21.86 -28.11 12.07
CA LYS A 430 20.81 -29.07 12.47
C LYS A 430 19.41 -28.55 12.13
N ASP A 431 19.23 -27.26 12.30
CA ASP A 431 17.95 -26.59 12.09
C ASP A 431 17.65 -26.41 10.60
N ILE A 432 18.66 -26.01 9.81
CA ILE A 432 18.57 -25.80 8.36
C ILE A 432 18.47 -27.13 7.62
N GLY A 433 19.15 -28.17 8.11
CA GLY A 433 19.25 -29.48 7.49
C GLY A 433 20.38 -29.55 6.47
N CYS A 434 21.18 -30.62 6.54
CA CYS A 434 22.39 -30.80 5.73
C CYS A 434 22.16 -30.69 4.21
N ALA A 435 20.98 -31.06 3.72
CA ALA A 435 20.61 -30.96 2.31
C ALA A 435 20.49 -29.52 1.78
N HIS A 436 20.34 -28.54 2.67
CA HIS A 436 20.11 -27.13 2.33
C HIS A 436 21.33 -26.22 2.58
N LEU A 437 22.45 -26.78 3.03
CA LEU A 437 23.69 -26.03 3.23
C LEU A 437 24.36 -25.72 1.89
N LEU A 438 24.77 -24.47 1.71
CA LEU A 438 25.49 -24.01 0.52
C LEU A 438 26.96 -24.43 0.61
N SER A 439 27.35 -25.33 -0.30
CA SER A 439 28.74 -25.79 -0.46
C SER A 439 29.60 -24.78 -1.21
N GLY A 440 30.93 -24.99 -1.25
CA GLY A 440 31.83 -24.18 -2.06
C GLY A 440 31.43 -24.12 -3.54
N ALA A 441 31.05 -25.26 -4.12
CA ALA A 441 30.56 -25.34 -5.49
C ALA A 441 29.26 -24.55 -5.71
N ASP A 442 28.36 -24.53 -4.71
CA ASP A 442 27.13 -23.74 -4.78
C ASP A 442 27.46 -22.23 -4.85
N TRP A 443 28.40 -21.76 -4.04
CA TRP A 443 28.86 -20.36 -4.06
C TRP A 443 29.49 -19.95 -5.40
N ASP A 444 30.21 -20.85 -6.06
CA ASP A 444 30.78 -20.59 -7.39
C ASP A 444 29.68 -20.48 -8.47
N ILE A 445 28.67 -21.34 -8.40
CA ILE A 445 27.48 -21.23 -9.27
C ILE A 445 26.77 -19.90 -9.03
N LEU A 446 26.53 -19.51 -7.77
CA LEU A 446 25.91 -18.23 -7.42
C LEU A 446 26.71 -17.04 -7.97
N SER A 447 28.05 -17.07 -7.88
CA SER A 447 28.93 -16.02 -8.43
C SER A 447 28.84 -15.91 -9.95
N LYS A 448 28.85 -17.06 -10.66
CA LYS A 448 28.68 -17.10 -12.12
C LYS A 448 27.30 -16.58 -12.54
N THR A 449 26.24 -17.02 -11.87
CA THR A 449 24.87 -16.55 -12.11
C THR A 449 24.74 -15.04 -11.85
N HIS A 450 25.37 -14.52 -10.78
CA HIS A 450 25.39 -13.08 -10.50
C HIS A 450 26.05 -12.28 -11.63
N THR A 451 27.23 -12.72 -12.08
CA THR A 451 27.98 -12.08 -13.17
C THR A 451 27.16 -12.08 -14.46
N PHE A 452 26.47 -13.18 -14.76
CA PHE A 452 25.59 -13.29 -15.92
C PHE A 452 24.38 -12.34 -15.85
N LEU A 453 23.76 -12.19 -14.68
CA LEU A 453 22.58 -11.31 -14.48
C LEU A 453 22.95 -9.82 -14.38
N GLN A 454 24.20 -9.48 -14.08
CA GLN A 454 24.63 -8.11 -13.84
C GLN A 454 24.34 -7.13 -15.00
N PRO A 455 24.65 -7.44 -16.28
CA PRO A 455 24.41 -6.51 -17.39
C PRO A 455 22.94 -6.17 -17.57
N LEU A 456 22.05 -7.13 -17.29
CA LEU A 456 20.61 -6.98 -17.45
C LEU A 456 20.05 -6.02 -16.39
N THR A 457 20.61 -6.03 -15.18
CA THR A 457 20.20 -5.18 -14.05
C THR A 457 20.57 -3.71 -14.21
N ARG A 458 21.59 -3.39 -15.02
CA ARG A 458 22.06 -2.00 -15.18
C ARG A 458 21.24 -1.16 -16.16
N GLN A 459 20.32 -1.77 -16.92
CA GLN A 459 19.59 -1.13 -18.03
C GLN A 459 18.10 -0.83 -17.75
N LEU A 460 17.60 -1.15 -16.55
CA LEU A 460 16.24 -0.83 -16.09
C LEU A 460 16.31 0.09 -14.86
#